data_AF-A0A2R7JWU2-F1
#
_entry.id   AF-A0A2R7JWU2-F1
#
_cell.length_a   1.000
_cell.length_b   1.000
_cell.length_c   1.000
_cell.angle_alpha   90.00
_cell.angle_beta   90.00
_cell.angle_gamma   90.00
#
_symmetry.space_group_name_H-M   'P 1'
#
loop_
_entity.id
_entity.type
_entity.pdbx_description
1 polymer ?
#
loop_
_entity_poly.entity_id
_entity_poly.type
_entity_poly.pdbx_seq_one_letter_code
_entity_poly.pdbx_strand_id
1 'polypeptide(L)'
;MTLEQSFPGLQGSPGGTILAVADNLFDFTGPANRSMMEFLQDQSKRLTAQIKSFDPKWHYDEIGPTDAFGTPIVTLQGLSVKVNDLRFQRAAIIARIQGDYRPLQVETLRFVQQQADKAYEDGMALLKAGRLSPRLSESEALGNYIDRRVREDLRERYNQLGIDSAGKGPVRVNRREDDSSGTDTTYRRPDSRVKDVAFDVTLTRKTLGTAQVRGFFNTDFRPSQVIIIRPSQLGINHTYVISRPETKR
;
A
#
# COMPACT_ATOMS: atom_id res chain seq x y z
N MET A 1 10.21 -16.07 7.15
CA MET A 1 8.97 -15.36 7.48
C MET A 1 8.25 -15.06 6.17
N THR A 2 6.96 -15.35 6.07
CA THR A 2 6.14 -15.01 4.89
C THR A 2 5.41 -13.69 5.11
N LEU A 3 4.84 -13.13 4.03
CA LEU A 3 4.09 -11.88 4.11
C LEU A 3 2.83 -12.03 4.96
N GLU A 4 2.17 -13.19 4.90
CA GLU A 4 0.99 -13.54 5.69
C GLU A 4 1.32 -13.73 7.18
N GLN A 5 2.52 -14.25 7.49
CA GLN A 5 3.02 -14.32 8.86
C GLN A 5 3.31 -12.91 9.42
N SER A 6 3.77 -12.01 8.55
CA SER A 6 4.09 -10.61 8.90
C SER A 6 2.83 -9.75 9.03
N PHE A 7 1.82 -10.07 8.23
CA PHE A 7 0.53 -9.41 8.17
C PHE A 7 -0.60 -10.45 8.17
N PRO A 8 -1.02 -10.94 9.36
CA PRO A 8 -2.11 -11.92 9.46
C PRO A 8 -3.41 -11.44 8.79
N GLY A 9 -3.64 -10.12 8.70
CA GLY A 9 -4.77 -9.53 7.98
C GLY A 9 -4.78 -9.73 6.46
N LEU A 10 -3.73 -10.34 5.89
CA LEU A 10 -3.72 -10.85 4.51
C LEU A 10 -4.42 -12.21 4.37
N GLN A 11 -4.54 -12.99 5.46
CA GLN A 11 -5.29 -14.25 5.47
C GLN A 11 -6.80 -13.95 5.49
N GLY A 12 -7.52 -14.36 4.44
CA GLY A 12 -8.99 -14.24 4.37
C GLY A 12 -9.55 -13.14 3.45
N SER A 13 -8.74 -12.52 2.59
CA SER A 13 -9.29 -11.79 1.43
C SER A 13 -9.55 -12.78 0.28
N PRO A 14 -10.71 -12.71 -0.41
CA PRO A 14 -10.88 -13.44 -1.67
C PRO A 14 -9.76 -12.96 -2.61
N GLY A 15 -8.88 -13.87 -3.03
CA GLY A 15 -7.65 -13.54 -3.75
C GLY A 15 -6.43 -13.30 -2.86
N GLY A 16 -6.19 -14.18 -1.87
CA GLY A 16 -4.97 -14.18 -1.05
C GLY A 16 -3.72 -13.93 -1.88
N THR A 17 -2.76 -13.21 -1.28
CA THR A 17 -1.61 -12.54 -1.93
C THR A 17 -2.04 -11.33 -2.74
N ILE A 18 -1.86 -10.12 -2.19
CA ILE A 18 -1.83 -8.78 -2.81
C ILE A 18 -2.28 -8.65 -4.28
N LEU A 19 -3.40 -9.26 -4.64
CA LEU A 19 -4.02 -9.10 -5.92
C LEU A 19 -4.92 -7.90 -5.69
N ALA A 20 -4.42 -6.75 -6.14
CA ALA A 20 -5.32 -5.74 -6.63
C ALA A 20 -6.38 -6.48 -7.44
N VAL A 21 -7.64 -6.34 -7.04
CA VAL A 21 -8.77 -6.69 -7.91
C VAL A 21 -8.72 -5.68 -9.04
N ALA A 22 -7.77 -5.90 -9.95
CA ALA A 22 -7.50 -5.17 -11.16
C ALA A 22 -7.19 -6.24 -12.21
N ASP A 23 -8.17 -6.39 -13.10
CA ASP A 23 -8.04 -6.76 -14.52
C ASP A 23 -7.93 -8.22 -14.96
N ASN A 24 -7.92 -9.22 -14.07
CA ASN A 24 -8.04 -10.64 -14.48
C ASN A 24 -9.45 -11.25 -14.33
N LEU A 25 -10.50 -10.41 -14.32
CA LEU A 25 -11.91 -10.83 -14.18
C LEU A 25 -12.68 -10.87 -15.52
N PHE A 26 -12.00 -11.05 -16.66
CA PHE A 26 -12.65 -11.07 -17.97
C PHE A 26 -13.25 -12.43 -18.40
N ASP A 27 -13.41 -13.39 -17.50
CA ASP A 27 -14.05 -14.67 -17.86
C ASP A 27 -14.99 -15.27 -16.78
N PHE A 28 -15.53 -14.42 -15.91
CA PHE A 28 -16.57 -14.86 -14.97
C PHE A 28 -17.95 -14.61 -15.55
N THR A 29 -18.70 -15.69 -15.75
CA THR A 29 -20.07 -15.70 -16.27
C THR A 29 -21.02 -14.84 -15.41
N GLY A 30 -22.13 -14.37 -16.00
CA GLY A 30 -23.10 -13.47 -15.35
C GLY A 30 -23.51 -13.83 -13.91
N PRO A 31 -23.75 -15.12 -13.57
CA PRO A 31 -24.04 -15.53 -12.19
C PRO A 31 -22.88 -15.28 -11.20
N ALA A 32 -21.63 -15.52 -11.61
CA ALA A 32 -20.47 -15.31 -10.75
C ALA A 32 -20.22 -13.83 -10.44
N ASN A 33 -20.45 -12.95 -11.43
CA ASN A 33 -20.38 -11.50 -11.23
C ASN A 33 -21.45 -11.01 -10.25
N ARG A 34 -22.68 -11.55 -10.32
CA ARG A 34 -23.74 -11.20 -9.38
C ARG A 34 -23.39 -11.58 -7.94
N SER A 35 -22.95 -12.82 -7.72
CA SER A 35 -22.53 -13.29 -6.39
C SER A 35 -21.36 -12.47 -5.83
N MET A 36 -20.40 -12.09 -6.67
CA MET A 36 -19.29 -11.24 -6.23
C MET A 36 -19.75 -9.83 -5.88
N MET A 37 -20.65 -9.23 -6.66
CA MET A 37 -21.22 -7.92 -6.33
C MET A 37 -21.98 -7.95 -5.01
N GLU A 38 -22.81 -8.97 -4.77
CA GLU A 38 -23.52 -9.18 -3.50
C GLU A 38 -22.52 -9.31 -2.33
N PHE A 39 -21.47 -10.12 -2.51
CA PHE A 39 -20.42 -10.27 -1.52
C PHE A 39 -19.75 -8.92 -1.19
N LEU A 40 -19.35 -8.14 -2.19
CA LEU A 40 -18.69 -6.85 -1.97
C LEU A 40 -19.63 -5.82 -1.34
N GLN A 41 -20.92 -5.83 -1.69
CA GLN A 41 -21.92 -5.00 -1.03
C GLN A 41 -22.04 -5.34 0.46
N ASP A 42 -22.07 -6.63 0.80
CA ASP A 42 -22.13 -7.07 2.19
C ASP A 42 -20.85 -6.72 2.96
N GLN A 43 -19.68 -6.86 2.33
CA GLN A 43 -18.43 -6.39 2.91
C GLN A 43 -18.45 -4.87 3.16
N SER A 44 -18.96 -4.09 2.22
CA SER A 44 -19.09 -2.64 2.36
C SER A 44 -20.02 -2.25 3.52
N LYS A 45 -21.17 -2.91 3.67
CA LYS A 45 -22.10 -2.71 4.79
C LYS A 45 -21.43 -3.04 6.14
N ARG A 46 -20.74 -4.18 6.22
CA ARG A 46 -20.03 -4.61 7.43
C ARG A 46 -18.91 -3.63 7.82
N LEU A 47 -18.09 -3.20 6.86
CA LEU A 47 -17.02 -2.23 7.12
C LEU A 47 -17.58 -0.88 7.55
N THR A 48 -18.64 -0.41 6.89
CA THR A 48 -19.37 0.80 7.30
C THR A 48 -19.87 0.71 8.75
N ALA A 49 -20.51 -0.40 9.12
CA ALA A 49 -20.99 -0.60 10.49
C ALA A 49 -19.83 -0.61 11.51
N GLN A 50 -18.71 -1.27 11.18
CA GLN A 50 -17.52 -1.28 12.03
C GLN A 50 -16.93 0.13 12.18
N ILE A 51 -16.81 0.90 11.10
CA ILE A 51 -16.33 2.28 11.16
C ILE A 51 -17.25 3.11 12.06
N LYS A 52 -18.57 3.04 11.87
CA LYS A 52 -19.53 3.77 12.71
C LYS A 52 -19.51 3.36 14.18
N SER A 53 -19.10 2.13 14.49
CA SER A 53 -18.90 1.71 15.88
C SER A 53 -17.71 2.40 16.56
N PHE A 54 -16.72 2.86 15.79
CA PHE A 54 -15.57 3.63 16.29
C PHE A 54 -15.79 5.14 16.20
N ASP A 55 -16.44 5.59 15.13
CA ASP A 55 -16.77 7.00 14.88
C ASP A 55 -18.24 7.13 14.43
N PRO A 56 -19.18 7.36 15.36
CA PRO A 56 -20.61 7.46 15.04
C PRO A 56 -20.97 8.62 14.11
N LYS A 57 -20.12 9.65 14.01
CA LYS A 57 -20.34 10.82 13.13
C LYS A 57 -19.81 10.60 11.72
N TRP A 58 -19.10 9.51 11.50
CA TRP A 58 -18.55 9.18 10.20
C TRP A 58 -19.65 8.95 9.16
N HIS A 59 -19.40 9.50 7.97
CA HIS A 59 -20.20 9.28 6.77
C HIS A 59 -19.27 8.97 5.60
N TYR A 60 -19.77 8.18 4.65
CA TYR A 60 -19.06 7.88 3.42
C TYR A 60 -19.53 8.85 2.35
N ASP A 61 -18.63 9.68 1.84
CA ASP A 61 -18.90 10.48 0.65
C ASP A 61 -18.87 9.56 -0.57
N GLU A 62 -20.05 9.14 -1.01
CA GLU A 62 -20.18 8.26 -2.16
C GLU A 62 -19.90 9.05 -3.44
N ILE A 63 -18.67 8.95 -3.92
CA ILE A 63 -18.26 9.46 -5.23
C ILE A 63 -18.43 8.33 -6.23
N GLY A 64 -19.59 8.28 -6.89
CA GLY A 64 -19.88 7.31 -7.94
C GLY A 64 -20.70 7.94 -9.06
N PRO A 65 -20.54 7.50 -10.32
CA PRO A 65 -21.41 7.93 -11.39
C PRO A 65 -22.85 7.49 -11.06
N THR A 66 -23.80 8.41 -11.20
CA THR A 66 -25.21 8.09 -11.16
C THR A 66 -25.72 7.84 -12.58
N ASP A 67 -26.74 7.01 -12.73
CA ASP A 67 -27.47 6.91 -13.99
C ASP A 67 -28.26 8.20 -14.27
N ALA A 68 -28.95 8.24 -15.40
CA ALA A 68 -29.77 9.39 -15.80
C ALA A 68 -30.89 9.74 -14.82
N PHE A 69 -31.18 8.88 -13.85
CA PHE A 69 -32.22 9.04 -12.84
C PHE A 69 -31.65 9.38 -11.45
N GLY A 70 -30.34 9.59 -11.34
CA GLY A 70 -29.68 9.87 -10.07
C GLY A 70 -29.43 8.62 -9.22
N THR A 71 -29.61 7.41 -9.77
CA THR A 71 -29.35 6.15 -9.07
C THR A 71 -27.85 5.83 -9.15
N PRO A 72 -27.17 5.48 -8.05
CA PRO A 72 -25.77 5.09 -8.09
C PRO A 72 -25.56 3.90 -9.05
N ILE A 73 -24.66 4.06 -10.02
CA ILE A 73 -24.25 2.96 -10.90
C ILE A 73 -23.30 2.07 -10.10
N VAL A 74 -23.78 0.87 -9.75
CA VAL A 74 -22.99 -0.10 -8.99
C VAL A 74 -22.28 -1.05 -9.96
N THR A 75 -20.98 -0.83 -10.16
CA THR A 75 -20.13 -1.76 -10.92
C THR A 75 -19.30 -2.61 -9.97
N LEU A 76 -18.89 -3.80 -10.42
CA LEU A 76 -17.99 -4.67 -9.65
C LEU A 76 -16.69 -3.93 -9.27
N GLN A 77 -16.13 -3.19 -10.22
CA GLN A 77 -14.94 -2.36 -10.00
C GLN A 77 -15.21 -1.25 -8.96
N GLY A 78 -16.34 -0.55 -9.06
CA GLY A 78 -16.72 0.49 -8.11
C GLY A 78 -16.90 -0.05 -6.69
N LEU A 79 -17.52 -1.23 -6.54
CA LEU A 79 -17.65 -1.92 -5.25
C LEU A 79 -16.29 -2.34 -4.68
N SER A 80 -15.39 -2.86 -5.52
CA SER A 80 -14.04 -3.23 -5.11
C SER A 80 -13.26 -2.01 -4.59
N VAL A 81 -13.29 -0.90 -5.33
CA VAL A 81 -12.69 0.37 -4.91
C VAL A 81 -13.29 0.85 -3.59
N LYS A 82 -14.62 0.83 -3.44
CA LYS A 82 -15.31 1.19 -2.19
C LYS A 82 -14.87 0.32 -1.01
N VAL A 83 -14.79 -1.00 -1.19
CA VAL A 83 -14.35 -1.91 -0.12
C VAL A 83 -12.91 -1.63 0.28
N ASN A 84 -12.00 -1.43 -0.68
CA ASN A 84 -10.61 -1.09 -0.39
C ASN A 84 -10.48 0.26 0.33
N ASP A 85 -11.28 1.24 -0.10
CA ASP A 85 -11.35 2.55 0.54
C ASP A 85 -11.77 2.42 2.01
N LEU A 86 -12.90 1.76 2.27
CA LEU A 86 -13.45 1.52 3.60
C LEU A 86 -12.48 0.74 4.51
N ARG A 87 -11.75 -0.25 3.98
CA ARG A 87 -10.72 -0.98 4.74
C ARG A 87 -9.64 -0.04 5.23
N PHE A 88 -9.13 0.84 4.36
CA PHE A 88 -8.12 1.82 4.73
C PHE A 88 -8.68 2.85 5.72
N GLN A 89 -9.89 3.36 5.50
CA GLN A 89 -10.53 4.29 6.45
C GLN A 89 -10.63 3.69 7.85
N ARG A 90 -11.13 2.44 7.95
CA ARG A 90 -11.19 1.70 9.20
C ARG A 90 -9.82 1.54 9.84
N ALA A 91 -8.80 1.16 9.06
CA ALA A 91 -7.44 1.00 9.56
C ALA A 91 -6.85 2.31 10.10
N ALA A 92 -7.11 3.43 9.42
CA ALA A 92 -6.70 4.76 9.86
C ALA A 92 -7.42 5.19 11.16
N ILE A 93 -8.72 4.91 11.28
CA ILE A 93 -9.48 5.18 12.50
C ILE A 93 -8.94 4.37 13.67
N ILE A 94 -8.69 3.07 13.49
CA ILE A 94 -8.09 2.22 14.53
C ILE A 94 -6.72 2.76 14.95
N ALA A 95 -5.87 3.15 13.99
CA ALA A 95 -4.56 3.72 14.29
C ALA A 95 -4.65 5.03 15.09
N ARG A 96 -5.62 5.91 14.78
CA ARG A 96 -5.81 7.19 15.47
C ARG A 96 -6.44 7.05 16.85
N ILE A 97 -7.46 6.20 16.98
CA ILE A 97 -8.24 6.06 18.23
C ILE A 97 -7.56 5.10 19.20
N GLN A 98 -7.09 3.94 18.72
CA GLN A 98 -6.55 2.88 19.57
C GLN A 98 -5.02 2.84 19.59
N GLY A 99 -4.35 3.55 18.69
CA GLY A 99 -2.90 3.46 18.55
C GLY A 99 -2.41 2.13 17.96
N ASP A 100 -3.31 1.28 17.44
CA ASP A 100 -2.95 0.03 16.77
C ASP A 100 -2.71 0.28 15.27
N TYR A 101 -1.43 0.20 14.88
CA TYR A 101 -0.99 0.45 13.51
C TYR A 101 -0.99 -0.82 12.64
N ARG A 102 -1.23 -2.01 13.20
CA ARG A 102 -1.16 -3.26 12.44
C ARG A 102 -2.16 -3.29 11.27
N PRO A 103 -3.44 -2.89 11.43
CA PRO A 103 -4.34 -2.79 10.27
C PRO A 103 -3.83 -1.79 9.23
N LEU A 104 -3.26 -0.67 9.68
CA LEU A 104 -2.74 0.37 8.78
C LEU A 104 -1.53 -0.12 7.97
N GLN A 105 -0.67 -0.96 8.56
CA GLN A 105 0.45 -1.59 7.84
C GLN A 105 -0.06 -2.46 6.68
N VAL A 106 -1.13 -3.25 6.91
CA VAL A 106 -1.74 -4.10 5.87
C VAL A 106 -2.34 -3.26 4.75
N GLU A 107 -3.12 -2.23 5.08
CA GLU A 107 -3.76 -1.41 4.05
C GLU A 107 -2.77 -0.50 3.32
N THR A 108 -1.68 -0.09 3.98
CA THR A 108 -0.56 0.60 3.33
C THR A 108 0.10 -0.30 2.30
N LEU A 109 0.39 -1.56 2.64
CA LEU A 109 0.93 -2.53 1.71
C LEU A 109 0.04 -2.71 0.46
N ARG A 110 -1.26 -2.94 0.67
CA ARG A 110 -2.22 -3.14 -0.42
C ARG A 110 -2.30 -1.92 -1.34
N PHE A 111 -2.40 -0.73 -0.74
CA PHE A 111 -2.47 0.51 -1.49
C PHE A 111 -1.17 0.77 -2.26
N VAL A 112 -0.01 0.61 -1.63
CA VAL A 112 1.28 0.83 -2.29
C VAL A 112 1.50 -0.17 -3.42
N GLN A 113 1.10 -1.43 -3.28
CA GLN A 113 1.12 -2.38 -4.40
C GLN A 113 0.25 -1.90 -5.56
N GLN A 114 -1.01 -1.53 -5.29
CA GLN A 114 -1.92 -1.09 -6.34
C GLN A 114 -1.38 0.15 -7.08
N GLN A 115 -0.82 1.11 -6.35
CA GLN A 115 -0.22 2.30 -6.97
C GLN A 115 1.08 1.96 -7.71
N ALA A 116 1.88 1.02 -7.22
CA ALA A 116 3.09 0.58 -7.92
C ALA A 116 2.76 -0.11 -9.25
N ASP A 117 1.73 -0.97 -9.27
CA ASP A 117 1.26 -1.65 -10.48
C ASP A 117 0.74 -0.65 -11.52
N LYS A 118 -0.11 0.29 -11.08
CA LYS A 118 -0.63 1.35 -11.95
C LYS A 118 0.49 2.25 -12.49
N ALA A 119 1.39 2.71 -11.62
CA ALA A 119 2.49 3.57 -12.02
C ALA A 119 3.50 2.86 -12.92
N TYR A 120 3.63 1.54 -12.80
CA TYR A 120 4.45 0.75 -13.71
C TYR A 120 3.85 0.74 -15.13
N GLU A 121 2.55 0.49 -15.26
CA GLU A 121 1.86 0.51 -16.55
C GLU A 121 1.91 1.90 -17.20
N ASP A 122 1.53 2.94 -16.45
CA ASP A 122 1.58 4.33 -16.90
C ASP A 122 3.02 4.73 -17.29
N GLY A 123 4.00 4.34 -16.46
CA GLY A 123 5.41 4.62 -16.68
C GLY A 123 5.97 3.94 -17.94
N MET A 124 5.60 2.69 -18.19
CA MET A 124 5.98 1.95 -19.39
C MET A 124 5.39 2.60 -20.65
N ALA A 125 4.14 3.04 -20.60
CA ALA A 125 3.50 3.77 -21.70
C ALA A 125 4.22 5.09 -21.99
N LEU A 126 4.57 5.86 -20.95
CA LEU A 126 5.32 7.11 -21.09
C LEU A 126 6.74 6.88 -21.61
N LEU A 127 7.42 5.82 -21.16
CA LEU A 127 8.74 5.44 -21.65
C LEU A 127 8.70 5.09 -23.14
N LYS A 128 7.75 4.24 -23.56
CA LYS A 128 7.54 3.88 -24.98
C LYS A 128 7.23 5.10 -25.85
N ALA A 129 6.53 6.09 -25.29
CA ALA A 129 6.24 7.35 -25.96
C ALA A 129 7.39 8.37 -25.93
N GLY A 130 8.56 8.04 -25.37
CA GLY A 130 9.71 8.94 -25.25
C GLY A 130 9.48 10.11 -24.28
N ARG A 131 8.50 10.01 -23.38
CA ARG A 131 8.10 11.07 -22.43
C ARG A 131 8.75 10.95 -21.06
N LEU A 132 9.45 9.85 -20.79
CA LEU A 132 10.37 9.75 -19.64
C LEU A 132 11.79 10.02 -20.12
N SER A 133 12.48 10.96 -19.48
CA SER A 133 13.86 11.30 -19.80
C SER A 133 14.82 10.47 -18.93
N PRO A 134 15.49 9.43 -19.47
CA PRO A 134 16.49 8.68 -18.74
C PRO A 134 17.74 9.53 -18.53
N ARG A 135 18.28 9.51 -17.31
CA ARG A 135 19.57 10.14 -17.00
C ARG A 135 20.71 9.12 -17.08
N LEU A 136 20.54 7.95 -16.46
CA LEU A 136 21.47 6.83 -16.51
C LEU A 136 20.91 5.67 -17.32
N SER A 137 19.62 5.36 -17.17
CA SER A 137 18.95 4.28 -17.91
C SER A 137 17.44 4.44 -17.93
N GLU A 138 16.78 3.72 -18.84
CA GLU A 138 15.32 3.62 -18.87
C GLU A 138 14.73 3.02 -17.58
N SER A 139 15.42 2.03 -17.01
CA SER A 139 15.00 1.42 -15.74
C SER A 139 15.08 2.41 -14.56
N GLU A 140 16.10 3.27 -14.53
CA GLU A 140 16.18 4.36 -13.56
C GLU A 140 15.04 5.37 -13.77
N ALA A 141 14.76 5.75 -15.01
CA ALA A 141 13.68 6.69 -15.34
C ALA A 141 12.31 6.16 -14.88
N LEU A 142 12.05 4.89 -15.17
CA LEU A 142 10.83 4.19 -14.77
C LEU A 142 10.73 4.05 -13.25
N GLY A 143 11.82 3.64 -12.59
CA GLY A 143 11.87 3.55 -11.13
C GLY A 143 11.59 4.88 -10.45
N ASN A 144 12.23 5.97 -10.90
CA ASN A 144 12.00 7.32 -10.40
C ASN A 144 10.55 7.79 -10.62
N TYR A 145 9.95 7.43 -11.76
CA TYR A 145 8.55 7.74 -12.05
C TYR A 145 7.61 7.05 -11.04
N ILE A 146 7.78 5.74 -10.85
CA ILE A 146 6.97 4.93 -9.93
C ILE A 146 7.11 5.44 -8.49
N ASP A 147 8.35 5.61 -8.04
CA ASP A 147 8.67 6.13 -6.71
C ASP A 147 7.96 7.46 -6.43
N ARG A 148 8.04 8.41 -7.36
CA ARG A 148 7.39 9.71 -7.22
C ARG A 148 5.87 9.55 -7.12
N ARG A 149 5.27 8.81 -8.04
CA ARG A 149 3.81 8.66 -8.12
C ARG A 149 3.24 7.99 -6.87
N VAL A 150 3.85 6.88 -6.44
CA VAL A 150 3.43 6.15 -5.25
C VAL A 150 3.54 7.03 -4.00
N ARG A 151 4.63 7.79 -3.85
CA ARG A 151 4.83 8.67 -2.68
C ARG A 151 3.85 9.84 -2.66
N GLU A 152 3.49 10.39 -3.82
CA GLU A 152 2.47 11.44 -3.93
C GLU A 152 1.10 10.90 -3.53
N ASP A 153 0.67 9.79 -4.16
CA ASP A 153 -0.63 9.18 -3.91
C ASP A 153 -0.77 8.70 -2.45
N LEU A 154 0.29 8.16 -1.85
CA LEU A 154 0.28 7.72 -0.45
C LEU A 154 0.18 8.89 0.53
N ARG A 155 0.85 10.03 0.25
CA ARG A 155 0.73 11.23 1.10
C ARG A 155 -0.67 11.82 1.02
N GLU A 156 -1.20 11.93 -0.18
CA GLU A 156 -2.57 12.40 -0.40
C GLU A 156 -3.55 11.51 0.36
N ARG A 157 -3.40 10.19 0.21
CA ARG A 157 -4.25 9.21 0.89
C ARG A 157 -4.20 9.35 2.41
N TYR A 158 -3.01 9.43 3.00
CA TYR A 158 -2.90 9.64 4.44
C TYR A 158 -3.49 10.97 4.90
N ASN A 159 -3.30 12.05 4.13
CA ASN A 159 -3.87 13.35 4.45
C ASN A 159 -5.40 13.33 4.45
N GLN A 160 -6.03 12.71 3.45
CA GLN A 160 -7.49 12.51 3.40
C GLN A 160 -8.02 11.76 4.62
N LEU A 161 -7.22 10.86 5.20
CA LEU A 161 -7.59 10.07 6.38
C LEU A 161 -7.17 10.71 7.71
N GLY A 162 -6.64 11.93 7.69
CA GLY A 162 -6.18 12.65 8.87
C GLY A 162 -4.96 12.01 9.54
N ILE A 163 -4.11 11.33 8.78
CA ILE A 163 -2.84 10.77 9.24
C ILE A 163 -1.71 11.73 8.86
N ASP A 164 -1.03 12.31 9.86
CA ASP A 164 0.18 13.10 9.61
C ASP A 164 1.34 12.17 9.21
N SER A 165 1.71 12.20 7.92
CA SER A 165 2.85 11.47 7.37
C SER A 165 4.09 12.36 7.13
N ALA A 166 4.00 13.63 7.51
CA ALA A 166 5.06 14.62 7.35
C ALA A 166 5.88 14.83 8.63
N GLY A 167 5.25 14.68 9.80
CA GLY A 167 5.86 14.88 11.10
C GLY A 167 6.82 13.77 11.57
N LYS A 168 7.07 13.73 12.89
CA LYS A 168 7.89 12.71 13.57
C LYS A 168 7.08 11.50 14.04
N GLY A 169 5.84 11.38 13.57
CA GLY A 169 4.89 10.35 13.99
C GLY A 169 5.28 8.92 13.57
N PRO A 170 4.47 7.94 14.00
CA PRO A 170 4.65 6.53 13.63
C PRO A 170 4.43 6.26 12.14
N VAL A 171 3.76 7.15 11.42
CA VAL A 171 3.59 7.08 9.96
C VAL A 171 4.45 8.15 9.31
N ARG A 172 5.27 7.79 8.33
CA ARG A 172 6.06 8.76 7.53
C ARG A 172 6.19 8.31 6.09
N VAL A 173 6.19 9.26 5.15
CA VAL A 173 6.37 8.98 3.72
C VAL A 173 7.56 9.75 3.16
N ASN A 174 8.59 9.00 2.73
CA ASN A 174 9.86 9.50 2.20
C ASN A 174 10.45 10.61 3.09
N ARG A 175 10.78 10.22 4.32
CA ARG A 175 11.40 11.08 5.33
C ARG A 175 12.75 10.51 5.76
N ARG A 176 13.59 11.38 6.34
CA ARG A 176 14.87 10.97 6.91
C ARG A 176 14.64 10.16 8.17
N GLU A 177 15.27 8.99 8.17
CA GLU A 177 15.40 8.09 9.29
C GLU A 177 16.86 8.11 9.70
N ASP A 178 17.13 8.79 10.81
CA ASP A 178 18.47 8.98 11.30
C ASP A 178 19.02 7.65 11.85
N ASP A 179 20.34 7.50 11.75
CA ASP A 179 21.12 6.41 12.32
C ASP A 179 22.19 7.08 13.17
N SER A 180 21.97 7.08 14.48
CA SER A 180 22.86 7.62 15.48
C SER A 180 23.75 6.55 16.12
N SER A 181 23.90 5.37 15.49
CA SER A 181 24.69 4.26 16.05
C SER A 181 26.20 4.40 15.85
N GLY A 182 26.63 5.24 14.89
CA GLY A 182 28.03 5.56 14.61
C GLY A 182 28.51 6.84 15.29
N THR A 183 29.75 7.24 14.99
CA THR A 183 30.32 8.52 15.45
C THR A 183 29.67 9.72 14.77
N ASP A 184 29.28 9.57 13.51
CA ASP A 184 28.57 10.58 12.74
C ASP A 184 27.11 10.15 12.54
N THR A 185 26.17 11.07 12.72
CA THR A 185 24.77 10.83 12.39
C THR A 185 24.61 10.67 10.88
N THR A 186 24.18 9.49 10.45
CA THR A 186 23.82 9.25 9.04
C THR A 186 22.30 9.13 8.91
N TYR A 187 21.79 8.96 7.69
CA TYR A 187 20.36 8.70 7.51
C TYR A 187 20.07 7.74 6.37
N ARG A 188 18.87 7.16 6.43
CA ARG A 188 18.21 6.43 5.35
C ARG A 188 16.84 7.05 5.06
N ARG A 189 16.27 6.71 3.92
CA ARG A 189 14.93 7.16 3.51
C ARG A 189 14.15 5.99 2.94
N PRO A 190 13.33 5.30 3.72
CA PRO A 190 12.36 4.37 3.17
C PRO A 190 11.27 5.15 2.42
N ASP A 191 10.57 4.49 1.49
CA ASP A 191 9.46 5.13 0.78
C ASP A 191 8.32 5.46 1.72
N SER A 192 8.04 4.55 2.65
CA SER A 192 7.23 4.87 3.82
C SER A 192 7.61 4.03 5.02
N ARG A 193 7.18 4.46 6.19
CA ARG A 193 7.17 3.65 7.41
C ARG A 193 5.81 3.74 8.07
N VAL A 194 5.39 2.63 8.66
CA VAL A 194 4.22 2.57 9.55
C VAL A 194 4.62 1.80 10.80
N LYS A 195 4.79 2.53 11.89
CA LYS A 195 5.34 2.05 13.16
C LYS A 195 6.72 1.41 12.97
N ASP A 196 6.83 0.12 13.19
CA ASP A 196 8.06 -0.68 13.14
C ASP A 196 8.29 -1.36 11.77
N VAL A 197 7.51 -0.99 10.76
CA VAL A 197 7.61 -1.53 9.40
C VAL A 197 8.09 -0.46 8.43
N ALA A 198 9.11 -0.79 7.65
CA ALA A 198 9.53 0.00 6.50
C ALA A 198 8.97 -0.58 5.20
N PHE A 199 8.53 0.27 4.28
CA PHE A 199 8.12 -0.11 2.93
C PHE A 199 9.06 0.53 1.91
N ASP A 200 9.43 -0.24 0.90
CA ASP A 200 10.39 0.14 -0.10
C ASP A 200 9.98 -0.44 -1.46
N VAL A 201 9.66 0.45 -2.40
CA VAL A 201 9.23 0.16 -3.75
C VAL A 201 10.45 0.06 -4.65
N THR A 202 10.48 -0.92 -5.54
CA THR A 202 11.65 -1.14 -6.39
C THR A 202 11.30 -1.98 -7.61
N LEU A 203 12.06 -1.81 -8.69
CA LEU A 203 12.02 -2.71 -9.85
C LEU A 203 12.91 -3.94 -9.65
N THR A 204 13.98 -3.79 -8.86
CA THR A 204 14.99 -4.82 -8.64
C THR A 204 14.77 -5.58 -7.34
N ARG A 205 15.16 -6.85 -7.32
CA ARG A 205 15.10 -7.69 -6.13
C ARG A 205 16.13 -7.20 -5.09
N LYS A 206 15.67 -7.01 -3.86
CA LYS A 206 16.49 -6.71 -2.68
C LYS A 206 16.56 -7.91 -1.73
N THR A 207 17.65 -8.01 -1.00
CA THR A 207 17.88 -9.07 0.01
C THR A 207 18.44 -8.45 1.29
N LEU A 208 18.65 -9.25 2.33
CA LEU A 208 19.39 -8.83 3.52
C LEU A 208 20.80 -8.31 3.21
N GLY A 209 21.41 -8.69 2.08
CA GLY A 209 22.71 -8.18 1.66
C GLY A 209 22.66 -6.78 1.06
N THR A 210 21.50 -6.34 0.57
CA THR A 210 21.33 -5.03 -0.06
C THR A 210 21.63 -3.92 0.94
N ALA A 211 22.57 -3.03 0.59
CA ALA A 211 23.06 -1.97 1.49
C ALA A 211 21.93 -1.07 2.03
N GLN A 212 20.93 -0.76 1.20
CA GLN A 212 19.75 0.02 1.63
C GLN A 212 18.93 -0.70 2.71
N VAL A 213 18.65 -2.00 2.52
CA VAL A 213 17.90 -2.83 3.47
C VAL A 213 18.65 -2.94 4.81
N ARG A 214 19.97 -3.23 4.76
CA ARG A 214 20.81 -3.22 5.97
C ARG A 214 20.78 -1.86 6.66
N GLY A 215 20.87 -0.80 5.87
CA GLY A 215 20.77 0.58 6.35
C GLY A 215 19.47 0.83 7.12
N PHE A 216 18.32 0.41 6.59
CA PHE A 216 17.04 0.58 7.28
C PHE A 216 17.05 -0.09 8.66
N PHE A 217 17.58 -1.30 8.79
CA PHE A 217 17.66 -1.98 10.08
C PHE A 217 18.60 -1.31 11.09
N ASN A 218 19.50 -0.41 10.68
CA ASN A 218 20.41 0.30 11.57
C ASN A 218 19.87 1.65 12.06
N THR A 219 18.86 2.20 11.38
CA THR A 219 18.22 3.47 11.79
C THR A 219 17.63 3.41 13.20
N ASP A 220 17.47 4.58 13.81
CA ASP A 220 17.00 4.76 15.19
C ASP A 220 15.56 4.27 15.41
N PHE A 221 14.72 4.28 14.37
CA PHE A 221 13.36 3.73 14.47
C PHE A 221 13.35 2.19 14.46
N ARG A 222 14.46 1.56 14.05
CA ARG A 222 14.76 0.13 14.25
C ARG A 222 13.64 -0.80 13.75
N PRO A 223 13.31 -0.81 12.44
CA PRO A 223 12.24 -1.63 11.91
C PRO A 223 12.41 -3.11 12.27
N SER A 224 11.31 -3.76 12.63
CA SER A 224 11.26 -5.22 12.81
C SER A 224 11.32 -5.94 11.46
N GLN A 225 10.86 -5.27 10.40
CA GLN A 225 10.80 -5.79 9.05
C GLN A 225 10.82 -4.70 7.99
N VAL A 226 11.33 -5.04 6.82
CA VAL A 226 11.29 -4.25 5.59
C VAL A 226 10.46 -5.00 4.57
N ILE A 227 9.42 -4.36 4.05
CA ILE A 227 8.58 -4.90 2.99
C ILE A 227 9.06 -4.35 1.66
N ILE A 228 9.50 -5.26 0.79
CA ILE A 228 9.90 -4.93 -0.56
C ILE A 228 8.69 -5.10 -1.45
N ILE A 229 8.30 -4.02 -2.13
CA ILE A 229 7.16 -4.00 -3.03
C ILE A 229 7.68 -3.81 -4.45
N ARG A 230 7.38 -4.76 -5.33
CA ARG A 230 7.67 -4.66 -6.76
C ARG A 230 6.36 -4.70 -7.53
N PRO A 231 6.28 -4.03 -8.69
CA PRO A 231 5.13 -4.17 -9.57
C PRO A 231 4.86 -5.64 -9.88
N SER A 232 3.59 -6.06 -9.80
CA SER A 232 3.17 -7.45 -10.00
C SER A 232 3.48 -7.96 -11.40
N GLN A 233 3.56 -7.05 -12.38
CA GLN A 233 3.97 -7.32 -13.75
C GLN A 233 5.43 -7.83 -13.88
N LEU A 234 6.24 -7.73 -12.82
CA LEU A 234 7.61 -8.27 -12.77
C LEU A 234 7.68 -9.75 -12.36
N GLY A 235 6.53 -10.40 -12.20
CA GLY A 235 6.39 -11.83 -11.98
C GLY A 235 6.13 -12.24 -10.53
N ILE A 236 6.18 -13.55 -10.28
CA ILE A 236 5.91 -14.13 -8.96
C ILE A 236 6.89 -13.60 -7.90
N ASN A 237 6.45 -13.55 -6.64
CA ASN A 237 7.23 -12.99 -5.53
C ASN A 237 7.66 -11.53 -5.77
N HIS A 238 6.80 -10.74 -6.43
CA HIS A 238 7.01 -9.30 -6.60
C HIS A 238 7.07 -8.59 -5.24
N THR A 239 6.27 -9.01 -4.27
CA THR A 239 6.23 -8.41 -2.94
C THR A 239 6.53 -9.42 -1.86
N TYR A 240 7.42 -9.06 -0.95
CA TYR A 240 7.92 -9.98 0.07
C TYR A 240 8.49 -9.23 1.27
N VAL A 241 8.61 -9.96 2.39
CA VAL A 241 9.15 -9.45 3.64
C VAL A 241 10.63 -9.84 3.81
N ILE A 242 11.40 -8.91 4.35
CA ILE A 242 12.72 -9.15 4.92
C ILE A 242 12.62 -8.82 6.41
N SER A 243 12.77 -9.84 7.25
CA SER A 243 12.76 -9.65 8.72
C SER A 243 14.13 -9.20 9.20
N ARG A 244 14.16 -8.39 10.26
CA ARG A 244 15.41 -8.03 10.91
C ARG A 244 16.11 -9.31 11.41
N PRO A 245 17.41 -9.49 11.14
CA PRO A 245 18.16 -10.62 11.68
C PRO A 245 18.11 -10.61 13.22
N GLU A 246 17.80 -11.76 13.83
CA GLU A 246 18.02 -11.93 15.26
C GLU A 246 19.51 -11.80 15.53
N THR A 247 19.88 -10.83 16.36
CA THR A 247 21.24 -10.79 16.90
C THR A 247 21.30 -11.91 17.93
N LYS A 248 21.84 -13.07 17.55
CA LYS A 248 22.29 -14.06 18.54
C LYS A 248 23.32 -13.34 19.41
N ARG A 249 22.93 -13.05 20.66
CA ARG A 249 23.86 -12.65 21.72
C ARG A 249 24.56 -13.90 22.23
#